data_AF-A0A1G4JC04-F1
#
_entry.id   AF-A0A1G4JC04-F1
#
_cell.length_a   1.000
_cell.length_b   1.000
_cell.length_c   1.000
_cell.angle_alpha   90.00
_cell.angle_beta   90.00
_cell.angle_gamma   90.00
#
_symmetry.space_group_name_H-M   'P 1'
#
loop_
_entity.id
_entity.type
_entity.pdbx_description
1 polymer ?
#
loop_
_entity_poly.entity_id
_entity_poly.type
_entity_poly.pdbx_seq_one_letter_code
_entity_poly.pdbx_strand_id
1 'polypeptide(L)'
;MLSSRIALHGKQAAKVSCRQFSAFQPLFQVQNSNAGNATETQPKDVFTWTDFFQLRKQERRINLGSSVVTALLTSNASWAYLSTMEIDPMQTIMGFDPLVVVSAGLLASGAFGYLLGPIFGTTVFKMRQKSNLADYNKKTKDFLRHVIDNRVDSSSQSFSNPVPDYYGEKIGSVSEYRQWLRDCHAFRRKAKEFL
;
A
#
# COMPACT_ATOMS: atom_id res chain seq x y z
N MET A 1 49.56 -71.74 -22.08
CA MET A 1 50.39 -70.51 -22.08
C MET A 1 49.47 -69.32 -22.27
N LEU A 2 49.76 -68.24 -21.53
CA LEU A 2 49.00 -67.00 -21.46
C LEU A 2 48.83 -66.31 -22.82
N SER A 3 47.67 -65.69 -23.07
CA SER A 3 47.65 -64.24 -23.33
C SER A 3 46.24 -63.67 -23.50
N SER A 4 46.02 -62.65 -22.69
CA SER A 4 45.00 -61.61 -22.75
C SER A 4 44.95 -60.87 -24.10
N ARG A 5 43.82 -60.22 -24.41
CA ARG A 5 43.69 -58.75 -24.63
C ARG A 5 42.26 -58.41 -25.12
N ILE A 6 41.49 -57.67 -24.32
CA ILE A 6 41.17 -56.22 -24.41
C ILE A 6 39.86 -55.94 -25.17
N ALA A 7 38.96 -55.30 -24.44
CA ALA A 7 37.65 -54.83 -24.84
C ALA A 7 37.69 -53.55 -25.68
N LEU A 8 36.69 -53.36 -26.53
CA LEU A 8 36.21 -52.02 -26.92
C LEU A 8 34.68 -52.01 -26.85
N HIS A 9 34.16 -51.38 -25.79
CA HIS A 9 32.75 -51.03 -25.66
C HIS A 9 32.46 -49.84 -26.58
N GLY A 10 31.56 -50.04 -27.55
CA GLY A 10 31.00 -48.98 -28.38
C GLY A 10 30.08 -48.09 -27.56
N LYS A 11 30.44 -46.81 -27.42
CA LYS A 11 29.59 -45.78 -26.83
C LYS A 11 28.43 -45.47 -27.78
N GLN A 12 27.20 -45.80 -27.39
CA GLN A 12 26.00 -45.34 -28.10
C GLN A 12 25.68 -43.91 -27.68
N ALA A 13 25.63 -43.01 -28.66
CA ALA A 13 25.28 -41.60 -28.46
C ALA A 13 23.78 -41.45 -28.23
N ALA A 14 23.41 -40.93 -27.05
CA ALA A 14 22.03 -40.60 -26.71
C ALA A 14 21.56 -39.40 -27.55
N LYS A 15 20.52 -39.60 -28.35
CA LYS A 15 19.82 -38.52 -29.07
C LYS A 15 18.90 -37.80 -28.09
N VAL A 16 19.24 -36.56 -27.74
CA VAL A 16 18.39 -35.66 -26.96
C VAL A 16 17.29 -35.14 -27.87
N SER A 17 16.05 -35.57 -27.62
CA SER A 17 14.86 -35.06 -28.29
C SER A 17 14.34 -33.85 -27.53
N CYS A 18 14.60 -32.65 -28.07
CA CYS A 18 14.12 -31.39 -27.54
C CYS A 18 12.61 -31.26 -27.82
N ARG A 19 11.77 -31.42 -26.80
CA ARG A 19 10.32 -31.19 -26.92
C ARG A 19 10.07 -29.69 -27.14
N GLN A 20 9.41 -29.36 -28.24
CA GLN A 20 9.02 -28.00 -28.59
C GLN A 20 8.04 -27.44 -27.55
N PHE A 21 8.31 -26.23 -27.10
CA PHE A 21 7.37 -25.43 -26.30
C PHE A 21 6.21 -24.99 -27.20
N SER A 22 5.01 -25.52 -26.95
CA SER A 22 3.78 -25.03 -27.56
C SER A 22 3.46 -23.64 -27.01
N ALA A 23 3.46 -22.65 -27.89
CA ALA A 23 3.08 -21.28 -27.57
C ALA A 23 1.61 -21.23 -27.11
N PHE A 24 1.39 -20.71 -25.91
CA PHE A 24 0.07 -20.28 -25.44
C PHE A 24 -0.35 -19.03 -26.25
N GLN A 25 -1.45 -19.11 -26.98
CA GLN A 25 -2.16 -17.92 -27.48
C GLN A 25 -3.28 -17.56 -26.50
N PRO A 26 -3.29 -16.36 -25.88
CA PRO A 26 -4.50 -15.86 -25.25
C PRO A 26 -5.43 -15.28 -26.31
N LEU A 27 -6.56 -15.93 -26.55
CA LEU A 27 -7.65 -15.41 -27.36
C LEU A 27 -8.37 -14.31 -26.53
N PHE A 28 -8.01 -13.04 -26.76
CA PHE A 28 -8.81 -11.91 -26.30
C PHE A 28 -10.05 -11.81 -27.20
N GLN A 29 -11.15 -12.44 -26.76
CA GLN A 29 -12.46 -12.23 -27.37
C GLN A 29 -13.18 -11.10 -26.62
N VAL A 30 -13.02 -9.87 -27.11
CA VAL A 30 -13.85 -8.73 -26.69
C VAL A 30 -15.23 -8.91 -27.32
N GLN A 31 -16.16 -9.46 -26.54
CA GLN A 31 -17.55 -9.57 -26.96
C GLN A 31 -18.31 -8.32 -26.49
N ASN A 32 -18.31 -7.30 -27.36
CA ASN A 32 -19.17 -6.13 -27.22
C ASN A 32 -20.62 -6.55 -27.47
N SER A 33 -21.40 -6.72 -26.40
CA SER A 33 -22.83 -6.98 -26.47
C SER A 33 -23.55 -5.86 -25.73
N ASN A 34 -24.18 -4.99 -26.52
CA ASN A 34 -25.17 -4.01 -26.08
C ASN A 34 -26.26 -4.74 -25.29
N ALA A 35 -26.20 -4.65 -23.95
CA ALA A 35 -27.30 -5.03 -23.08
C ALA A 35 -28.04 -3.75 -22.69
N GLY A 36 -29.31 -3.67 -23.12
CA GLY A 36 -30.18 -2.54 -22.89
C GLY A 36 -30.24 -2.14 -21.41
N ASN A 37 -30.37 -0.83 -21.20
CA ASN A 37 -30.67 -0.23 -19.91
C ASN A 37 -32.02 -0.78 -19.40
N ALA A 38 -31.97 -1.93 -18.74
CA ALA A 38 -32.98 -2.30 -17.77
C ALA A 38 -32.76 -1.42 -16.55
N THR A 39 -33.69 -0.48 -16.36
CA THR A 39 -33.82 0.31 -15.14
C THR A 39 -34.11 -0.66 -13.99
N GLU A 40 -33.06 -1.21 -13.40
CA GLU A 40 -33.15 -1.89 -12.11
C GLU A 40 -33.47 -0.83 -11.06
N THR A 41 -34.70 -0.88 -10.57
CA THR A 41 -35.12 -0.24 -9.31
C THR A 41 -34.18 -0.75 -8.21
N GLN A 42 -33.10 0.00 -7.94
CA GLN A 42 -32.11 -0.34 -6.93
C GLN A 42 -32.78 -0.41 -5.54
N PRO A 43 -32.87 -1.60 -4.93
CA PRO A 43 -33.41 -1.72 -3.59
C PRO A 43 -32.34 -1.23 -2.61
N LYS A 44 -32.61 -0.13 -1.90
CA LYS A 44 -31.87 0.39 -0.72
C LYS A 44 -30.37 0.05 -0.74
N ASP A 45 -29.60 0.85 -1.49
CA ASP A 45 -28.15 1.10 -1.40
C ASP A 45 -27.40 0.21 -0.39
N VAL A 46 -27.20 -1.07 -0.73
CA VAL A 46 -26.53 -2.03 0.17
C VAL A 46 -25.05 -1.68 0.17
N PHE A 47 -24.55 -1.12 1.28
CA PHE A 47 -23.14 -0.77 1.42
C PHE A 47 -22.24 -2.00 1.13
N THR A 48 -21.56 -2.02 -0.02
CA THR A 48 -20.80 -3.18 -0.49
C THR A 48 -19.36 -3.17 0.04
N TRP A 49 -18.59 -4.25 -0.20
CA TRP A 49 -17.16 -4.28 0.17
C TRP A 49 -16.33 -3.39 -0.74
N THR A 50 -16.74 -3.22 -1.99
CA THR A 50 -16.08 -2.32 -2.94
C THR A 50 -16.21 -0.87 -2.48
N ASP A 51 -17.39 -0.45 -2.03
CA ASP A 51 -17.62 0.92 -1.53
C ASP A 51 -16.81 1.20 -0.28
N PHE A 52 -16.72 0.23 0.64
CA PHE A 52 -15.86 0.31 1.82
C PHE A 52 -14.40 0.59 1.47
N PHE A 53 -13.83 -0.17 0.53
CA PHE A 53 -12.44 0.02 0.11
C PHE A 53 -12.21 1.35 -0.63
N GLN A 54 -13.19 1.83 -1.38
CA GLN A 54 -13.15 3.16 -2.00
C GLN A 54 -13.13 4.27 -0.93
N LEU A 55 -14.02 4.20 0.07
CA LEU A 55 -14.05 5.16 1.17
C LEU A 55 -12.75 5.15 2.00
N ARG A 56 -12.18 3.97 2.27
CA ARG A 56 -10.89 3.84 2.96
C ARG A 56 -9.75 4.49 2.17
N LYS A 57 -9.73 4.35 0.84
CA LYS A 57 -8.77 5.04 -0.04
C LYS A 57 -9.00 6.55 -0.01
N GLN A 58 -10.25 7.00 -0.04
CA GLN A 58 -10.61 8.41 0.01
C GLN A 58 -10.20 9.05 1.34
N GLU A 59 -10.43 8.39 2.48
CA GLU A 59 -10.01 8.85 3.80
C GLU A 59 -8.51 9.12 3.84
N ARG A 60 -7.69 8.18 3.33
CA ARG A 60 -6.23 8.35 3.26
C ARG A 60 -5.80 9.51 2.38
N ARG A 61 -6.44 9.68 1.22
CA ARG A 61 -6.14 10.79 0.31
C ARG A 61 -6.51 12.13 0.92
N ILE A 62 -7.64 12.20 1.64
CA ILE A 62 -8.06 13.42 2.34
C ILE A 62 -7.07 13.72 3.48
N ASN A 63 -6.67 12.72 4.27
CA ASN A 63 -5.71 12.92 5.36
C ASN A 63 -4.33 13.36 4.85
N LEU A 64 -3.84 12.78 3.74
CA LEU A 64 -2.59 13.21 3.12
C LEU A 64 -2.72 14.61 2.52
N GLY A 65 -3.82 14.88 1.82
CA GLY A 65 -4.10 16.19 1.24
C GLY A 65 -4.22 17.28 2.31
N SER A 66 -4.87 17.00 3.43
CA SER A 66 -4.99 17.95 4.54
C SER A 66 -3.64 18.20 5.21
N SER A 67 -2.77 17.20 5.37
CA SER A 67 -1.37 17.42 5.80
C SER A 67 -0.61 18.39 4.91
N VAL A 68 -0.69 18.22 3.58
CA VAL A 68 -0.02 19.15 2.66
C VAL A 68 -0.62 20.55 2.74
N VAL A 69 -1.95 20.68 2.76
CA VAL A 69 -2.63 21.98 2.85
C VAL A 69 -2.30 22.69 4.16
N THR A 70 -2.38 22.00 5.31
CA THR A 70 -2.07 22.60 6.60
C THR A 70 -0.61 22.99 6.71
N ALA A 71 0.33 22.21 6.17
CA ALA A 71 1.74 22.59 6.09
C ALA A 71 1.95 23.88 5.29
N LEU A 72 1.30 24.00 4.13
CA LEU A 72 1.36 25.22 3.33
C LEU A 72 0.75 26.41 4.10
N LEU A 73 -0.40 26.23 4.75
CA LEU A 73 -1.04 27.29 5.52
C LEU A 73 -0.17 27.77 6.69
N THR A 74 0.43 26.86 7.46
CA THR A 74 1.30 27.25 8.58
C THR A 74 2.58 27.90 8.09
N SER A 75 3.22 27.37 7.05
CA SER A 75 4.40 28.00 6.44
C SER A 75 4.09 29.39 5.89
N ASN A 76 2.95 29.59 5.22
CA ASN A 76 2.55 30.91 4.73
C ASN A 76 2.27 31.88 5.89
N ALA A 77 1.62 31.42 6.95
CA ALA A 77 1.40 32.25 8.15
C ALA A 77 2.71 32.63 8.85
N SER A 78 3.63 31.68 8.99
CA SER A 78 4.96 31.93 9.55
C SER A 78 5.80 32.84 8.67
N TRP A 79 5.73 32.69 7.35
CA TRP A 79 6.36 33.61 6.41
C TRP A 79 5.80 35.03 6.53
N ALA A 80 4.47 35.17 6.58
CA ALA A 80 3.82 36.46 6.77
C ALA A 80 4.31 37.15 8.05
N TYR A 81 4.42 36.41 9.16
CA TYR A 81 4.98 36.93 10.40
C TYR A 81 6.46 37.30 10.28
N LEU A 82 7.31 36.39 9.78
CA LEU A 82 8.76 36.60 9.65
C LEU A 82 9.10 37.76 8.71
N SER A 83 8.29 38.00 7.66
CA SER A 83 8.49 39.10 6.73
C SER A 83 8.32 40.49 7.35
N THR A 84 7.67 40.58 8.51
CA THR A 84 7.51 41.84 9.26
C THR A 84 8.64 42.11 10.25
N MET A 85 9.52 41.12 10.49
CA MET A 85 10.65 41.26 11.39
C MET A 85 11.85 41.86 10.66
N GLU A 86 12.42 42.92 11.23
CA GLU A 86 13.68 43.48 10.77
C GLU A 86 14.83 42.57 11.24
N ILE A 87 15.54 41.97 10.27
CA ILE A 87 16.66 41.07 10.54
C ILE A 87 17.95 41.81 10.22
N ASP A 88 18.75 42.11 11.23
CA ASP A 88 20.12 42.62 11.05
C ASP A 88 21.06 41.44 10.74
N PRO A 89 21.67 41.37 9.54
CA PRO A 89 22.55 40.26 9.15
C PRO A 89 23.85 40.20 9.97
N MET A 90 24.22 41.27 10.69
CA MET A 90 25.45 41.30 11.49
C MET A 90 25.25 40.77 12.92
N GLN A 91 24.01 40.61 13.37
CA GLN A 91 23.70 40.12 14.70
C GLN A 91 23.36 38.63 14.68
N THR A 92 24.17 37.81 15.35
CA THR A 92 23.88 36.38 15.48
C THR A 92 22.69 36.14 16.42
N ILE A 93 21.75 35.28 16.01
CA ILE A 93 20.60 34.87 16.83
C ILE A 93 20.96 33.53 17.47
N MET A 94 21.10 33.50 18.81
CA MET A 94 21.51 32.30 19.57
C MET A 94 22.83 31.68 19.07
N GLY A 95 23.75 32.50 18.56
CA GLY A 95 25.04 32.06 18.00
C GLY A 95 24.98 31.50 16.58
N PHE A 96 23.80 31.51 15.94
CA PHE A 96 23.60 31.14 14.55
C PHE A 96 23.37 32.36 13.65
N ASP A 97 23.70 32.21 12.37
CA ASP A 97 23.35 33.18 11.32
C ASP A 97 21.81 33.32 11.25
N PRO A 98 21.27 34.56 11.24
CA PRO A 98 19.85 34.81 11.06
C PRO A 98 19.19 34.04 9.91
N LEU A 99 19.87 33.85 8.77
CA LEU A 99 19.30 33.10 7.64
C LEU A 99 19.04 31.63 7.98
N VAL A 100 19.92 31.03 8.79
CA VAL A 100 19.75 29.64 9.28
C VAL A 100 18.57 29.56 10.23
N VAL A 101 18.43 30.52 11.15
CA VAL A 101 17.33 30.52 12.13
C VAL A 101 15.98 30.73 11.45
N VAL A 102 15.89 31.65 10.48
CA VAL A 102 14.66 31.93 9.73
C VAL A 102 14.24 30.73 8.88
N SER A 103 15.18 30.14 8.13
CA SER A 103 14.89 28.95 7.32
C SER A 103 14.52 27.75 8.18
N ALA A 104 15.23 27.51 9.29
CA ALA A 104 14.89 26.46 10.24
C ALA A 104 13.51 26.68 10.88
N GLY A 105 13.19 27.91 11.27
CA GLY A 105 11.87 28.27 11.81
C GLY A 105 10.75 28.06 10.80
N LEU A 106 10.97 28.43 9.53
CA LEU A 106 10.00 28.21 8.46
C LEU A 106 9.79 26.71 8.20
N LEU A 107 10.86 25.93 8.12
CA LEU A 107 10.79 24.47 7.97
C LEU A 107 10.09 23.81 9.15
N ALA A 108 10.41 24.23 10.38
CA ALA A 108 9.78 23.74 11.60
C ALA A 108 8.27 24.03 11.60
N SER A 109 7.85 25.23 11.19
CA SER A 109 6.43 25.61 11.09
C SER A 109 5.66 24.78 10.06
N GLY A 110 6.28 24.47 8.91
CA GLY A 110 5.70 23.63 7.88
C GLY A 110 5.57 22.17 8.31
N ALA A 111 6.62 21.62 8.93
CA ALA A 111 6.61 20.28 9.51
C ALA A 111 5.52 20.18 10.59
N PHE A 112 5.42 21.16 11.49
CA PHE A 112 4.38 21.20 12.51
C PHE A 112 2.97 21.21 11.89
N GLY A 113 2.74 22.02 10.86
CA GLY A 113 1.46 22.03 10.13
C GLY A 113 1.16 20.69 9.45
N TYR A 114 2.16 20.04 8.87
CA TYR A 114 2.01 18.73 8.24
C TYR A 114 1.53 17.65 9.22
N LEU A 115 2.08 17.65 10.44
CA LEU A 115 1.71 16.73 11.52
C LEU A 115 0.27 16.93 12.00
N LEU A 116 -0.22 18.17 12.04
CA LEU A 116 -1.58 18.49 12.47
C LEU A 116 -2.64 18.20 11.40
N GLY A 117 -2.26 18.11 10.14
CA GLY A 117 -3.20 17.97 9.03
C GLY A 117 -4.20 16.79 9.11
N PRO A 118 -3.85 15.58 9.55
CA PRO A 118 -4.81 14.46 9.60
C PRO A 118 -5.94 14.69 10.61
N ILE A 119 -5.74 15.52 11.64
CA ILE A 119 -6.78 15.89 12.61
C ILE A 119 -7.90 16.65 11.88
N PHE A 120 -7.53 17.60 11.01
CA PHE A 120 -8.48 18.32 10.17
C PHE A 120 -9.04 17.42 9.05
N GLY A 121 -8.20 16.59 8.43
CA GLY A 121 -8.58 15.67 7.36
C GLY A 121 -9.67 14.68 7.77
N THR A 122 -9.50 14.04 8.93
CA THR A 122 -10.48 13.10 9.49
C THR A 122 -11.82 13.78 9.80
N THR A 123 -11.78 15.03 10.27
CA THR A 123 -13.00 15.81 10.51
C THR A 123 -13.74 16.11 9.20
N VAL A 124 -13.02 16.55 8.18
CA VAL A 124 -13.58 16.80 6.83
C VAL A 124 -14.15 15.52 6.23
N PHE A 125 -13.46 14.38 6.34
CA PHE A 125 -13.94 13.09 5.85
C PHE A 125 -15.24 12.68 6.54
N LYS A 126 -15.29 12.74 7.89
CA LYS A 126 -16.49 12.44 8.66
C LYS A 126 -17.66 13.34 8.29
N MET A 127 -17.40 14.62 8.03
CA MET A 127 -18.42 15.57 7.61
C MET A 127 -18.96 15.32 6.21
N ARG A 128 -18.10 14.88 5.28
CA ARG A 128 -18.50 14.56 3.90
C ARG A 128 -19.27 13.25 3.81
N GLN A 129 -18.88 12.24 4.59
CA GLN A 129 -19.45 10.89 4.52
C GLN A 129 -20.44 10.58 5.65
N LYS A 130 -21.11 11.60 6.22
CA LYS A 130 -21.99 11.42 7.39
C LYS A 130 -23.04 10.32 7.21
N SER A 131 -23.61 10.18 6.02
CA SER A 131 -24.65 9.18 5.73
C SER A 131 -24.15 7.74 5.87
N ASN A 132 -22.95 7.45 5.36
CA ASN A 132 -22.43 6.08 5.28
C ASN A 132 -21.42 5.79 6.42
N LEU A 133 -21.23 6.73 7.36
CA LEU A 133 -20.23 6.66 8.42
C LEU A 133 -20.50 5.49 9.38
N ALA A 134 -21.75 5.21 9.69
CA ALA A 134 -22.13 4.10 10.56
C ALA A 134 -21.75 2.74 9.93
N ASP A 135 -22.11 2.54 8.66
CA ASP A 135 -21.80 1.32 7.92
C ASP A 135 -20.30 1.18 7.64
N TYR A 136 -19.63 2.30 7.33
CA TYR A 136 -18.16 2.35 7.20
C TYR A 136 -17.46 1.89 8.48
N ASN A 137 -17.90 2.37 9.64
CA ASN A 137 -17.32 1.99 10.92
C ASN A 137 -17.60 0.52 11.26
N LYS A 138 -18.81 0.02 10.97
CA LYS A 138 -19.15 -1.40 11.14
C LYS A 138 -18.25 -2.29 10.28
N LYS A 139 -18.15 -2.00 8.99
CA LYS A 139 -17.26 -2.75 8.09
C LYS A 139 -15.78 -2.59 8.40
N THR A 140 -15.36 -1.45 8.94
CA THR A 140 -13.98 -1.27 9.42
C THR A 140 -13.69 -2.27 10.53
N LYS A 141 -14.61 -2.45 11.49
CA LYS A 141 -14.44 -3.46 12.55
C LYS A 141 -14.45 -4.87 12.00
N ASP A 142 -15.35 -5.18 11.07
CA ASP A 142 -15.43 -6.51 10.44
C ASP A 142 -14.17 -6.83 9.62
N PHE A 143 -13.66 -5.85 8.87
CA PHE A 143 -12.38 -5.95 8.16
C PHE A 143 -11.23 -6.23 9.13
N LEU A 144 -11.12 -5.49 10.23
CA LEU A 144 -10.07 -5.70 11.22
C LEU A 144 -10.17 -7.08 11.87
N ARG A 145 -11.37 -7.59 12.15
CA ARG A 145 -11.57 -8.97 12.61
C ARG A 145 -11.03 -9.96 11.59
N HIS A 146 -11.41 -9.84 10.33
CA HIS A 146 -10.89 -10.69 9.27
C HIS A 146 -9.36 -10.63 9.12
N VAL A 147 -8.75 -9.46 9.29
CA VAL A 147 -7.28 -9.32 9.28
C VAL A 147 -6.67 -10.04 10.49
N ILE A 148 -7.22 -9.85 11.69
CA ILE A 148 -6.72 -10.49 12.91
C ILE A 148 -6.83 -12.02 12.83
N ASP A 149 -7.92 -12.55 12.28
CA ASP A 149 -8.15 -13.98 12.16
C ASP A 149 -7.23 -14.63 11.11
N ASN A 150 -6.90 -13.88 10.04
CA ASN A 150 -6.15 -14.41 8.91
C ASN A 150 -4.66 -14.02 8.89
N ARG A 151 -4.20 -13.11 9.74
CA ARG A 151 -2.78 -12.73 9.80
C ARG A 151 -1.90 -13.90 10.22
N VAL A 152 -0.63 -13.78 9.87
CA VAL A 152 0.41 -14.73 10.21
C VAL A 152 1.16 -14.24 11.45
N ASP A 153 1.69 -15.14 12.27
CA ASP A 153 2.60 -14.79 13.35
C ASP A 153 3.92 -14.24 12.81
N SER A 154 4.25 -13.01 13.20
CA SER A 154 5.48 -12.31 12.81
C SER A 154 6.75 -12.90 13.42
N SER A 155 6.63 -13.73 14.46
CA SER A 155 7.80 -14.34 15.12
C SER A 155 8.60 -15.28 14.20
N SER A 156 7.93 -15.89 13.22
CA SER A 156 8.50 -16.88 12.30
C SER A 156 9.09 -16.27 11.01
N GLN A 157 9.42 -14.98 11.04
CA GLN A 157 10.00 -14.27 9.90
C GLN A 157 11.46 -14.67 9.65
N SER A 158 11.86 -14.76 8.38
CA SER A 158 13.27 -14.83 7.98
C SER A 158 13.58 -13.84 6.86
N PHE A 159 14.86 -13.54 6.63
CA PHE A 159 15.26 -12.66 5.52
C PHE A 159 14.80 -13.20 4.15
N SER A 160 14.82 -14.53 3.99
CA SER A 160 14.37 -15.22 2.76
C SER A 160 12.84 -15.38 2.67
N ASN A 161 12.10 -15.17 3.76
CA ASN A 161 10.65 -15.24 3.83
C ASN A 161 10.10 -14.06 4.64
N PRO A 162 9.99 -12.86 4.04
CA PRO A 162 9.47 -11.70 4.74
C PRO A 162 7.98 -11.86 5.05
N VAL A 163 7.55 -11.31 6.18
CA VAL A 163 6.15 -11.37 6.63
C VAL A 163 5.30 -10.46 5.73
N PRO A 164 4.17 -10.96 5.19
CA PRO A 164 3.18 -10.12 4.53
C PRO A 164 2.65 -9.03 5.48
N ASP A 165 2.05 -7.98 4.96
CA ASP A 165 1.52 -6.87 5.76
C ASP A 165 0.69 -7.34 6.97
N TYR A 166 1.26 -7.19 8.18
CA TYR A 166 0.70 -7.73 9.42
C TYR A 166 -0.61 -7.05 9.84
N TYR A 167 -0.80 -5.78 9.47
CA TYR A 167 -1.96 -4.98 9.87
C TYR A 167 -3.00 -4.80 8.76
N GLY A 168 -2.73 -5.31 7.55
CA GLY A 168 -3.59 -5.10 6.39
C GLY A 168 -3.75 -3.62 6.04
N GLU A 169 -2.72 -2.82 6.30
CA GLU A 169 -2.70 -1.40 5.97
C GLU A 169 -2.75 -1.21 4.44
N LYS A 170 -1.98 -1.96 3.66
CA LYS A 170 -1.88 -1.77 2.20
C LYS A 170 -3.07 -2.31 1.42
N ILE A 171 -3.99 -3.01 2.08
CA ILE A 171 -5.21 -3.55 1.47
C ILE A 171 -6.20 -2.41 1.18
N GLY A 172 -6.42 -2.11 -0.09
CA GLY A 172 -7.32 -1.06 -0.57
C GLY A 172 -8.32 -1.53 -1.62
N SER A 173 -8.48 -2.85 -1.81
CA SER A 173 -9.44 -3.46 -2.73
C SER A 173 -9.69 -4.92 -2.36
N VAL A 174 -10.79 -5.48 -2.88
CA VAL A 174 -11.14 -6.90 -2.68
C VAL A 174 -10.09 -7.82 -3.32
N SER A 175 -9.52 -7.43 -4.47
CA SER A 175 -8.47 -8.20 -5.15
C SER A 175 -7.18 -8.23 -4.33
N GLU A 176 -6.76 -7.09 -3.77
CA GLU A 176 -5.59 -7.01 -2.88
C GLU A 176 -5.82 -7.81 -1.60
N TYR A 177 -7.04 -7.82 -1.05
CA TYR A 177 -7.37 -8.66 0.11
C TYR A 177 -7.19 -10.16 -0.19
N ARG A 178 -7.69 -10.62 -1.35
CA ARG A 178 -7.50 -12.01 -1.77
C ARG A 178 -6.03 -12.35 -2.03
N GLN A 179 -5.26 -11.40 -2.57
CA GLN A 179 -3.82 -11.57 -2.75
C GLN A 179 -3.12 -11.70 -1.40
N TRP A 180 -3.43 -10.81 -0.46
CA TRP A 180 -2.89 -10.85 0.89
C TRP A 180 -3.17 -12.19 1.60
N LEU A 181 -4.39 -12.74 1.47
CA LEU A 181 -4.70 -14.07 1.99
C LEU A 181 -3.79 -15.16 1.39
N ARG A 182 -3.56 -15.14 0.07
CA ARG A 182 -2.64 -16.07 -0.58
C ARG A 182 -1.21 -15.92 -0.07
N ASP A 183 -0.76 -14.68 0.13
CA ASP A 183 0.57 -14.39 0.66
C ASP A 183 0.71 -14.92 2.09
N CYS A 184 -0.30 -14.77 2.94
CA CYS A 184 -0.34 -15.37 4.27
C CYS A 184 -0.27 -16.90 4.24
N HIS A 185 -1.03 -17.55 3.33
CA HIS A 185 -0.96 -19.01 3.17
C HIS A 185 0.41 -19.47 2.65
N ALA A 186 0.99 -18.76 1.69
CA ALA A 186 2.32 -19.05 1.16
C ALA A 186 3.40 -18.91 2.23
N PHE A 187 3.31 -17.87 3.07
CA PHE A 187 4.20 -17.69 4.20
C PHE A 187 4.06 -18.85 5.20
N ARG A 188 2.84 -19.21 5.62
CA ARG A 188 2.61 -20.33 6.57
C ARG A 188 3.19 -21.64 6.06
N ARG A 189 3.10 -21.90 4.75
CA ARG A 189 3.69 -23.09 4.13
C ARG A 189 5.22 -23.07 4.23
N LYS A 190 5.85 -21.95 3.87
CA LYS A 190 7.30 -21.79 3.96
C LYS A 190 7.80 -21.86 5.41
N ALA A 191 7.11 -21.22 6.34
CA ALA A 191 7.47 -21.23 7.76
C ALA A 191 7.49 -22.65 8.34
N LYS A 192 6.60 -23.55 7.88
CA LYS A 192 6.59 -24.96 8.28
C LYS A 192 7.70 -25.81 7.64
N GLU A 193 8.26 -25.38 6.51
CA GLU A 193 9.30 -26.13 5.80
C GLU A 193 10.69 -25.89 6.42
N PHE A 194 10.88 -24.75 7.08
CA PHE A 194 12.16 -24.34 7.67
C PHE A 194 12.24 -24.48 9.20
N LEU A 195 11.18 -24.95 9.85
CA LEU A 195 11.12 -25.30 11.28
C LEU A 195 11.14 -26.82 11.44
#